data_AF-A0A938R7W0-F1
#
_entry.id   AF-A0A938R7W0-F1
#
_cell.length_a   1.000
_cell.length_b   1.000
_cell.length_c   1.000
_cell.angle_alpha   90.00
_cell.angle_beta   90.00
_cell.angle_gamma   90.00
#
_symmetry.space_group_name_H-M   'P 1'
#
loop_
_entity.id
_entity.type
_entity.pdbx_description
1 polymer ?
#
loop_
_entity_poly.entity_id
_entity_poly.type
_entity_poly.pdbx_seq_one_letter_code
_entity_poly.pdbx_strand_id
1 'polypeptide(L)'
;MDYKRLIRSWHLKASEEDYFSKFVFEYLAFIAYLKTQSPYDKSSDRSAIQSLKRDDEIKNEYLIKVENDINLNSSWLATQDELKEKPLGNVSRDPDNTEEIVWWNCSRGQLRDKTEEEWTKEAGVLHSLEDWENMVEFWYSIRNNLFHGTKDPEVKRDKKLVEFGYKTLSPLMQIFISRMRD
;
A
#
# COMPACT_ATOMS: atom_id res chain seq x y z
N MET A 1 -11.36 -17.65 15.65
CA MET A 1 -9.96 -17.16 15.57
C MET A 1 -9.98 -15.71 16.00
N ASP A 2 -9.13 -15.32 16.95
CA ASP A 2 -9.06 -13.93 17.41
C ASP A 2 -8.18 -13.11 16.44
N TYR A 3 -8.82 -12.53 15.43
CA TYR A 3 -8.14 -11.75 14.40
C TYR A 3 -7.56 -10.44 14.95
N LYS A 4 -8.19 -9.80 15.95
CA LYS A 4 -7.65 -8.58 16.57
C LYS A 4 -6.30 -8.86 17.19
N ARG A 5 -6.20 -9.95 17.97
CA ARG A 5 -4.92 -10.39 18.56
C ARG A 5 -3.90 -10.71 17.47
N LEU A 6 -4.29 -11.42 16.42
CA LEU A 6 -3.39 -11.77 15.32
C LEU A 6 -2.83 -10.53 14.59
N ILE A 7 -3.69 -9.55 14.28
CA ILE A 7 -3.28 -8.29 13.63
C ILE A 7 -2.29 -7.53 14.52
N ARG A 8 -2.58 -7.41 15.82
CA ARG A 8 -1.67 -6.74 16.77
C ARG A 8 -0.34 -7.48 16.89
N SER A 9 -0.34 -8.81 16.90
CA SER A 9 0.90 -9.61 16.92
C SER A 9 1.73 -9.40 15.66
N TRP A 10 1.12 -9.33 14.48
CA TRP A 10 1.84 -9.04 13.24
C TRP A 10 2.45 -7.64 13.23
N HIS A 11 1.69 -6.62 13.63
CA HIS A 11 2.20 -5.24 13.74
C HIS A 11 3.34 -5.13 14.75
N LEU A 12 3.22 -5.77 15.91
CA LEU A 12 4.31 -5.79 16.90
C LEU A 12 5.57 -6.45 16.33
N LYS A 13 5.41 -7.59 15.66
CA LYS A 13 6.52 -8.33 15.06
C LYS A 13 7.24 -7.53 13.97
N ALA A 14 6.52 -6.68 13.24
CA ALA A 14 7.10 -5.79 12.24
C ALA A 14 8.13 -4.80 12.82
N SER A 15 8.16 -4.55 14.13
CA SER A 15 9.12 -3.61 14.74
C SER A 15 10.53 -4.20 14.96
N GLU A 16 10.68 -5.52 14.98
CA GLU A 16 11.90 -6.19 15.46
C GLU A 16 12.91 -6.57 14.37
N GLU A 17 12.53 -6.49 13.10
CA GLU A 17 13.22 -7.19 12.02
C GLU A 17 13.85 -6.23 10.98
N ASP A 18 14.51 -6.77 9.95
CA ASP A 18 14.97 -6.00 8.79
C ASP A 18 13.79 -5.44 7.97
N TYR A 19 13.98 -4.40 7.15
CA TYR A 19 12.87 -3.72 6.48
C TYR A 19 12.02 -4.62 5.58
N PHE A 20 12.58 -5.68 4.99
CA PHE A 20 11.81 -6.65 4.22
C PHE A 20 10.81 -7.37 5.12
N SER A 21 11.32 -7.96 6.20
CA SER A 21 10.49 -8.63 7.20
C SER A 21 9.48 -7.67 7.84
N LYS A 22 9.91 -6.43 8.17
CA LYS A 22 9.04 -5.37 8.69
C LYS A 22 7.85 -5.14 7.76
N PHE A 23 8.11 -4.88 6.48
CA PHE A 23 7.06 -4.63 5.50
C PHE A 23 6.13 -5.83 5.32
N VAL A 24 6.68 -7.05 5.25
CA VAL A 24 5.87 -8.27 5.09
C VAL A 24 4.90 -8.43 6.26
N PHE A 25 5.38 -8.30 7.50
CA PHE A 25 4.52 -8.42 8.68
C PHE A 25 3.50 -7.28 8.76
N GLU A 26 3.90 -6.05 8.46
CA GLU A 26 3.00 -4.90 8.42
C GLU A 26 1.89 -5.08 7.36
N TYR A 27 2.25 -5.56 6.17
CA TYR A 27 1.30 -5.83 5.10
C TYR A 27 0.33 -6.97 5.45
N LEU A 28 0.80 -8.01 6.12
CA LEU A 28 -0.07 -9.08 6.63
C LEU A 28 -1.07 -8.55 7.66
N ALA A 29 -0.63 -7.67 8.57
CA ALA A 29 -1.52 -7.01 9.53
C ALA A 29 -2.56 -6.13 8.79
N PHE A 30 -2.11 -5.37 7.80
CA PHE A 30 -2.94 -4.51 6.95
C PHE A 30 -4.06 -5.27 6.24
N ILE A 31 -3.72 -6.29 5.46
CA ILE A 31 -4.73 -7.03 4.70
C ILE A 31 -5.68 -7.82 5.62
N ALA A 32 -5.17 -8.34 6.74
CA ALA A 32 -5.99 -8.99 7.74
C ALA A 32 -6.99 -8.01 8.38
N TYR A 33 -6.58 -6.77 8.68
CA TYR A 33 -7.49 -5.73 9.17
C TYR A 33 -8.59 -5.44 8.15
N LEU A 34 -8.22 -5.15 6.90
CA LEU A 34 -9.18 -4.84 5.84
C LEU A 34 -10.20 -5.95 5.61
N LYS A 35 -9.80 -7.22 5.79
CA LYS A 35 -10.69 -8.36 5.55
C LYS A 35 -11.52 -8.77 6.75
N THR A 36 -11.14 -8.37 7.96
CA THR A 36 -11.78 -8.93 9.17
C THR A 36 -12.38 -7.86 10.08
N GLN A 37 -11.76 -6.68 10.17
CA GLN A 37 -12.13 -5.64 11.13
C GLN A 37 -12.82 -4.43 10.50
N SER A 38 -12.70 -4.23 9.18
CA SER A 38 -13.38 -3.14 8.49
C SER A 38 -14.77 -3.55 7.96
N PRO A 39 -15.62 -2.57 7.62
CA PRO A 39 -16.91 -2.80 6.96
C PRO A 39 -16.80 -3.03 5.44
N TYR A 40 -15.59 -3.14 4.89
CA TYR A 40 -15.36 -3.21 3.45
C TYR A 40 -15.80 -4.53 2.81
N ASP A 41 -15.83 -4.57 1.48
CA ASP A 41 -16.05 -5.81 0.73
C ASP A 41 -14.87 -6.79 0.92
N LYS A 42 -15.18 -7.96 1.47
CA LYS A 42 -14.25 -9.01 1.87
C LYS A 42 -14.09 -10.12 0.83
N SER A 43 -14.72 -9.98 -0.34
CA SER A 43 -14.70 -10.99 -1.41
C SER A 43 -13.30 -11.29 -1.92
N SER A 44 -12.42 -10.28 -1.95
CA SER A 44 -11.01 -10.42 -2.34
C SER A 44 -10.13 -9.35 -1.69
N ASP A 45 -8.81 -9.52 -1.77
CA ASP A 45 -7.86 -8.49 -1.32
C ASP A 45 -8.05 -7.20 -2.15
N ARG A 46 -8.28 -7.34 -3.46
CA ARG A 46 -8.50 -6.22 -4.37
C ARG A 46 -9.76 -5.43 -4.02
N SER A 47 -10.89 -6.09 -3.74
CA SER A 47 -12.14 -5.41 -3.36
C SER A 47 -12.01 -4.63 -2.05
N ALA A 48 -11.28 -5.19 -1.08
CA ALA A 48 -11.03 -4.56 0.20
C ALA A 48 -10.15 -3.31 0.04
N ILE A 49 -9.10 -3.41 -0.79
CA ILE A 49 -8.21 -2.29 -1.13
C ILE A 49 -8.95 -1.18 -1.87
N GLN A 50 -9.78 -1.53 -2.85
CA GLN A 50 -10.56 -0.54 -3.59
C GLN A 50 -11.57 0.16 -2.68
N SER A 51 -12.13 -0.55 -1.69
CA SER A 51 -12.98 0.06 -0.67
C SER A 51 -12.21 1.05 0.20
N LEU A 52 -10.98 0.71 0.62
CA LEU A 52 -10.11 1.61 1.39
C LEU A 52 -9.77 2.90 0.61
N LYS A 53 -9.49 2.79 -0.70
CA LYS A 53 -9.19 3.96 -1.55
C LYS A 53 -10.33 5.00 -1.56
N ARG A 54 -11.57 4.57 -1.31
CA ARG A 54 -12.78 5.42 -1.25
C ARG A 54 -13.19 5.81 0.17
N ASP A 55 -12.43 5.42 1.18
CA ASP A 55 -12.72 5.77 2.56
C ASP A 55 -12.12 7.14 2.90
N ASP A 56 -12.94 8.19 2.77
CA ASP A 56 -12.52 9.56 3.05
C ASP A 56 -12.17 9.78 4.53
N GLU A 57 -12.77 9.03 5.46
CA GLU A 57 -12.49 9.19 6.88
C GLU A 57 -11.06 8.75 7.20
N ILE A 58 -10.69 7.53 6.77
CA ILE A 58 -9.33 7.01 6.92
C ILE A 58 -8.32 7.83 6.12
N LYS A 59 -8.67 8.20 4.88
CA LYS A 59 -7.83 9.07 4.04
C LYS A 59 -7.48 10.36 4.77
N ASN A 60 -8.49 11.09 5.26
CA ASN A 60 -8.29 12.39 5.88
C ASN A 60 -7.48 12.26 7.18
N GLU A 61 -7.76 11.26 8.01
CA GLU A 61 -6.97 11.01 9.23
C GLU A 61 -5.50 10.72 8.91
N TYR A 62 -5.24 9.90 7.90
CA TYR A 62 -3.88 9.58 7.49
C TYR A 62 -3.15 10.78 6.88
N LEU A 63 -3.80 11.57 6.01
CA LEU A 63 -3.20 12.78 5.43
C LEU A 63 -2.89 13.85 6.48
N ILE A 64 -3.75 14.03 7.49
CA ILE A 64 -3.46 14.88 8.65
C ILE A 64 -2.20 14.38 9.37
N LYS A 65 -2.04 13.05 9.52
CA LYS A 65 -0.83 12.48 10.12
C LYS A 65 0.42 12.74 9.26
N VAL A 66 0.31 12.67 7.94
CA VAL A 66 1.40 12.99 6.99
C VAL A 66 1.82 14.46 7.09
N GLU A 67 0.88 15.37 7.26
CA GLU A 67 1.17 16.79 7.43
C GLU A 67 1.89 17.08 8.76
N ASN A 68 1.52 16.38 9.83
CA ASN A 68 2.01 16.65 11.18
C ASN A 68 3.24 15.83 11.61
N ASP A 69 3.57 14.74 10.89
CA ASP A 69 4.72 13.89 11.19
C ASP A 69 5.82 14.08 10.14
N ILE A 70 6.90 14.76 10.53
CA ILE A 70 8.05 15.07 9.67
C ILE A 70 8.68 13.80 9.06
N ASN A 71 8.73 12.70 9.80
CA ASN A 71 9.35 11.46 9.31
C ASN A 71 8.47 10.76 8.28
N LEU A 72 7.15 10.73 8.52
CA LEU A 72 6.18 10.20 7.56
C LEU A 72 6.15 11.06 6.30
N ASN A 73 6.09 12.38 6.45
CA ASN A 73 6.14 13.33 5.34
C ASN A 73 7.38 13.10 4.46
N SER A 74 8.56 13.04 5.09
CA SER A 74 9.83 12.82 4.41
C SER A 74 9.86 11.47 3.69
N SER A 75 9.28 10.43 4.30
CA SER A 75 9.18 9.10 3.69
C SER A 75 8.25 9.10 2.46
N TRP A 76 7.13 9.85 2.52
CA TRP A 76 6.24 10.02 1.38
C TRP A 76 6.93 10.76 0.23
N LEU A 77 7.59 11.89 0.51
CA LEU A 77 8.35 12.64 -0.49
C LEU A 77 9.44 11.78 -1.14
N ALA A 78 10.21 11.05 -0.33
CA ALA A 78 11.24 10.16 -0.84
C ALA A 78 10.66 9.02 -1.71
N THR A 79 9.46 8.53 -1.38
CA THR A 79 8.71 7.57 -2.21
C THR A 79 8.31 8.21 -3.53
N GLN A 80 7.76 9.42 -3.48
CA GLN A 80 7.34 10.16 -4.67
C GLN A 80 8.54 10.40 -5.61
N ASP A 81 9.68 10.84 -5.08
CA ASP A 81 10.87 11.11 -5.88
C ASP A 81 11.44 9.84 -6.52
N GLU A 82 11.51 8.74 -5.77
CA GLU A 82 11.93 7.44 -6.29
C GLU A 82 11.01 6.96 -7.43
N LEU A 83 9.70 7.15 -7.29
CA LEU A 83 8.73 6.73 -8.29
C LEU A 83 8.69 7.66 -9.51
N LYS A 84 8.99 8.95 -9.34
CA LYS A 84 9.16 9.89 -10.47
C LYS A 84 10.42 9.58 -11.27
N GLU A 85 11.53 9.23 -10.61
CA GLU A 85 12.76 8.85 -11.29
C GLU A 85 12.55 7.56 -12.10
N LYS A 86 11.86 6.60 -11.51
CA LYS A 86 11.50 5.36 -12.17
C LYS A 86 10.12 4.92 -11.71
N PRO A 87 9.10 4.94 -12.59
CA PRO A 87 7.78 4.44 -12.24
C PRO A 87 7.82 2.98 -11.76
N LEU A 88 6.89 2.63 -10.87
CA LEU A 88 6.73 1.26 -10.43
C LEU A 88 5.91 0.49 -11.46
N GLY A 89 6.58 -0.39 -12.21
CA GLY A 89 5.93 -1.45 -12.96
C GLY A 89 5.74 -2.69 -12.10
N ASN A 90 4.74 -3.51 -12.41
CA ASN A 90 4.69 -4.89 -11.92
C ASN A 90 5.35 -5.82 -12.92
N VAL A 91 6.20 -6.70 -12.40
CA VAL A 91 6.91 -7.70 -13.21
C VAL A 91 6.05 -8.95 -13.28
N SER A 92 5.02 -8.94 -14.12
CA SER A 92 4.29 -10.17 -14.44
C SER A 92 5.24 -11.14 -15.15
N ARG A 93 5.03 -12.45 -14.92
CA ARG A 93 5.72 -13.54 -15.63
C ARG A 93 5.37 -13.59 -17.13
N ASP A 94 4.39 -12.82 -17.55
CA ASP A 94 3.84 -12.77 -18.90
C ASP A 94 3.95 -11.35 -19.47
N PRO A 95 4.79 -11.10 -20.50
CA PRO A 95 4.91 -9.81 -21.16
C PRO A 95 3.61 -9.33 -21.81
N ASP A 96 2.73 -10.27 -22.19
CA ASP A 96 1.50 -9.98 -22.94
C ASP A 96 0.29 -9.74 -22.03
N ASN A 97 0.43 -9.98 -20.71
CA ASN A 97 -0.65 -9.81 -19.74
C ASN A 97 -0.18 -9.05 -18.49
N THR A 98 0.13 -7.77 -18.66
CA THR A 98 0.47 -6.83 -17.58
C THR A 98 -0.81 -6.39 -16.83
N GLU A 99 -1.43 -7.32 -16.10
CA GLU A 99 -2.72 -7.11 -15.42
C GLU A 99 -2.74 -6.01 -14.34
N GLU A 100 -1.60 -5.44 -13.94
CA GLU A 100 -1.51 -4.84 -12.60
C GLU A 100 -1.13 -3.35 -12.49
N ILE A 101 -0.71 -2.67 -13.55
CA ILE A 101 -0.57 -1.19 -13.50
C ILE A 101 -1.91 -0.48 -13.72
N VAL A 102 -2.94 -1.21 -14.19
CA VAL A 102 -4.25 -0.67 -14.56
C VAL A 102 -5.04 -0.09 -13.38
N TRP A 103 -4.71 -0.49 -12.15
CA TRP A 103 -5.36 -0.02 -10.92
C TRP A 103 -4.72 1.22 -10.30
N TRP A 104 -3.57 1.67 -10.81
CA TRP A 104 -3.06 3.02 -10.52
C TRP A 104 -4.01 4.06 -11.09
N ASN A 105 -4.13 5.20 -10.43
CA ASN A 105 -5.08 6.25 -10.77
C ASN A 105 -6.55 5.74 -10.81
N CYS A 106 -6.88 4.70 -10.03
CA CYS A 106 -8.23 4.17 -9.93
C CYS A 106 -8.60 3.67 -8.52
N SER A 107 -9.62 4.31 -7.95
CA SER A 107 -10.35 3.91 -6.73
C SER A 107 -11.71 3.28 -7.04
N ARG A 108 -12.04 3.07 -8.32
CA ARG A 108 -13.33 2.50 -8.73
C ARG A 108 -13.43 1.03 -8.33
N GLY A 109 -14.65 0.53 -8.20
CA GLY A 109 -14.89 -0.89 -7.92
C GLY A 109 -14.47 -1.79 -9.08
N GLN A 110 -14.51 -1.28 -10.31
CA GLN A 110 -14.23 -2.04 -11.53
C GLN A 110 -13.46 -1.19 -12.54
N LEU A 111 -12.55 -1.81 -13.30
CA LEU A 111 -11.71 -1.11 -14.29
C LEU A 111 -12.51 -0.48 -15.44
N ARG A 112 -13.65 -1.07 -15.80
CA ARG A 112 -14.54 -0.50 -16.84
C ARG A 112 -15.13 0.85 -16.46
N ASP A 113 -15.13 1.18 -15.17
CA ASP A 113 -15.65 2.45 -14.65
C ASP A 113 -14.56 3.54 -14.60
N LYS A 114 -13.34 3.21 -15.04
CA LYS A 114 -12.20 4.13 -15.06
C LYS A 114 -12.39 5.19 -16.14
N THR A 115 -12.16 6.45 -15.80
CA THR A 115 -12.34 7.59 -16.72
C THR A 115 -11.18 7.66 -17.72
N GLU A 116 -11.37 8.39 -18.82
CA GLU A 116 -10.30 8.63 -19.81
C GLU A 116 -9.10 9.37 -19.19
N GLU A 117 -9.36 10.32 -18.28
CA GLU A 117 -8.31 11.00 -17.51
C GLU A 117 -7.52 9.99 -16.65
N GLU A 118 -8.21 9.13 -15.93
CA GLU A 118 -7.59 8.10 -15.09
C GLU A 118 -6.75 7.11 -15.93
N TRP A 119 -7.17 6.81 -17.17
CA TRP A 119 -6.43 5.95 -18.12
C TRP A 119 -5.19 6.60 -18.71
N THR A 120 -5.24 7.90 -18.98
CA THR A 120 -4.15 8.65 -19.63
C THR A 120 -3.12 9.15 -18.63
N LYS A 121 -3.48 9.24 -17.36
CA LYS A 121 -2.57 9.63 -16.28
C LYS A 121 -1.46 8.59 -16.07
N GLU A 122 -0.25 9.07 -15.86
CA GLU A 122 0.92 8.23 -15.65
C GLU A 122 0.71 7.29 -14.44
N ALA A 123 0.96 6.00 -14.67
CA ALA A 123 0.79 4.94 -13.69
C ALA A 123 2.13 4.58 -13.03
N GLY A 124 2.08 4.02 -11.82
CA GLY A 124 3.29 3.66 -11.07
C GLY A 124 3.97 4.84 -10.36
N VAL A 125 3.31 5.99 -10.26
CA VAL A 125 3.85 7.22 -9.65
C VAL A 125 2.88 7.84 -8.64
N LEU A 126 3.43 8.62 -7.70
CA LEU A 126 2.64 9.47 -6.79
C LEU A 126 2.62 10.90 -7.34
N HIS A 127 1.43 11.44 -7.57
CA HIS A 127 1.27 12.77 -8.19
C HIS A 127 1.42 13.91 -7.17
N SER A 128 1.07 13.67 -5.90
CA SER A 128 1.19 14.64 -4.81
C SER A 128 1.28 13.97 -3.44
N LEU A 129 1.43 14.77 -2.38
CA LEU A 129 1.32 14.33 -0.98
C LEU A 129 -0.12 13.98 -0.57
N GLU A 130 -1.10 14.35 -1.39
CA GLU A 130 -2.53 14.08 -1.15
C GLU A 130 -3.02 12.87 -1.96
N ASP A 131 -2.12 12.24 -2.72
CA ASP A 131 -2.42 11.14 -3.64
C ASP A 131 -2.61 9.80 -2.91
N TRP A 132 -3.63 9.78 -2.05
CA TRP A 132 -4.04 8.65 -1.23
C TRP A 132 -4.23 7.38 -2.04
N GLU A 133 -4.92 7.50 -3.17
CA GLU A 133 -5.29 6.38 -4.01
C GLU A 133 -4.07 5.61 -4.52
N ASN A 134 -3.07 6.34 -5.01
CA ASN A 134 -1.83 5.74 -5.49
C ASN A 134 -0.87 5.36 -4.36
N MET A 135 -0.95 6.00 -3.18
CA MET A 135 -0.22 5.52 -2.00
C MET A 135 -0.72 4.14 -1.55
N VAL A 136 -2.04 3.93 -1.56
CA VAL A 136 -2.63 2.62 -1.27
C VAL A 136 -2.21 1.60 -2.33
N GLU A 137 -2.22 1.97 -3.62
CA GLU A 137 -1.78 1.07 -4.70
C GLU A 137 -0.28 0.76 -4.63
N PHE A 138 0.53 1.72 -4.16
CA PHE A 138 1.96 1.53 -3.95
C PHE A 138 2.23 0.39 -2.95
N TRP A 139 1.57 0.39 -1.78
CA TRP A 139 1.74 -0.70 -0.80
C TRP A 139 1.37 -2.07 -1.38
N TYR A 140 0.26 -2.14 -2.12
CA TYR A 140 -0.14 -3.37 -2.80
C TYR A 140 0.88 -3.81 -3.85
N SER A 141 1.37 -2.87 -4.65
CA SER A 141 2.32 -3.11 -5.73
C SER A 141 3.68 -3.58 -5.20
N ILE A 142 4.16 -3.04 -4.08
CA ILE A 142 5.37 -3.56 -3.42
C ILE A 142 5.18 -5.00 -3.01
N ARG A 143 4.08 -5.34 -2.34
CA ARG A 143 3.79 -6.73 -1.97
C ARG A 143 3.83 -7.65 -3.19
N ASN A 144 3.14 -7.29 -4.27
CA ASN A 144 3.13 -8.12 -5.47
C ASN A 144 4.52 -8.27 -6.09
N ASN A 145 5.28 -7.17 -6.16
CA ASN A 145 6.61 -7.16 -6.71
C ASN A 145 7.63 -8.00 -5.93
N LEU A 146 7.46 -8.19 -4.63
CA LEU A 146 8.37 -8.97 -3.77
C LEU A 146 8.20 -10.48 -3.91
N PHE A 147 7.01 -10.97 -4.26
CA PHE A 147 6.71 -12.41 -4.27
C PHE A 147 6.96 -13.10 -5.62
N HIS A 148 7.70 -12.45 -6.52
CA HIS A 148 8.16 -13.06 -7.77
C HIS A 148 9.57 -13.63 -7.58
N GLY A 149 9.67 -14.95 -7.34
CA GLY A 149 10.93 -15.67 -7.10
C GLY A 149 11.96 -15.68 -8.24
N THR A 150 11.77 -14.85 -9.26
CA THR A 150 12.74 -14.56 -10.33
C THR A 150 13.53 -13.28 -10.07
N LYS A 151 13.20 -12.51 -9.03
CA LYS A 151 13.92 -11.28 -8.66
C LYS A 151 15.03 -11.54 -7.66
N ASP A 152 16.13 -10.83 -7.85
CA ASP A 152 17.23 -10.80 -6.90
C ASP A 152 16.83 -9.97 -5.67
N PRO A 153 16.81 -10.53 -4.45
CA PRO A 153 16.48 -9.80 -3.23
C PRO A 153 17.48 -8.68 -2.88
N GLU A 154 18.66 -8.65 -3.53
CA GLU A 154 19.71 -7.65 -3.34
C GLU A 154 19.58 -6.43 -4.26
N VAL A 155 18.51 -6.31 -5.05
CA VAL A 155 18.28 -5.10 -5.86
C VAL A 155 18.09 -3.91 -4.92
N LYS A 156 19.08 -3.01 -4.91
CA LYS A 156 19.14 -1.80 -4.07
C LYS A 156 17.83 -0.98 -4.09
N ARG A 157 17.19 -0.91 -5.26
CA ARG A 157 15.90 -0.22 -5.43
C ARG A 157 14.76 -0.92 -4.69
N ASP A 158 14.65 -2.24 -4.77
CA ASP A 158 13.59 -2.99 -4.10
C ASP A 158 13.73 -2.87 -2.57
N LYS A 159 14.96 -2.88 -2.05
CA LYS A 159 15.22 -2.60 -0.62
C LYS A 159 14.69 -1.22 -0.20
N LYS A 160 14.95 -0.19 -1.01
CA LYS A 160 14.49 1.18 -0.76
C LYS A 160 12.96 1.29 -0.82
N LEU A 161 12.34 0.68 -1.82
CA LEU A 161 10.89 0.67 -1.99
C LEU A 161 10.17 -0.07 -0.84
N VAL A 162 10.76 -1.17 -0.36
CA VAL A 162 10.29 -1.92 0.82
C VAL A 162 10.39 -1.09 2.09
N GLU A 163 11.52 -0.44 2.31
CA GLU A 163 11.72 0.45 3.46
C GLU A 163 10.66 1.56 3.48
N PHE A 164 10.45 2.22 2.35
CA PHE A 164 9.43 3.27 2.23
C PHE A 164 8.01 2.72 2.34
N GLY A 165 7.75 1.54 1.78
CA GLY A 165 6.50 0.81 1.95
C GLY A 165 6.17 0.61 3.41
N TYR A 166 7.14 0.17 4.23
CA TYR A 166 6.94 0.02 5.67
C TYR A 166 6.75 1.38 6.37
N LYS A 167 7.63 2.36 6.10
CA LYS A 167 7.60 3.67 6.76
C LYS A 167 6.29 4.44 6.51
N THR A 168 5.64 4.20 5.37
CA THR A 168 4.36 4.83 5.02
C THR A 168 3.16 3.97 5.46
N LEU A 169 3.23 2.64 5.38
CA LEU A 169 2.13 1.77 5.80
C LEU A 169 1.97 1.67 7.34
N SER A 170 3.06 1.64 8.09
CA SER A 170 3.02 1.42 9.55
C SER A 170 2.22 2.53 10.29
N PRO A 171 2.32 3.83 9.94
CA PRO A 171 1.46 4.87 10.50
C PRO A 171 -0.03 4.68 10.20
N LEU A 172 -0.42 4.15 9.03
CA LEU A 172 -1.81 3.78 8.76
C LEU A 172 -2.25 2.62 9.65
N MET A 173 -1.38 1.64 9.85
CA MET A 173 -1.68 0.52 10.75
C MET A 173 -1.88 0.94 12.20
N GLN A 174 -1.17 1.97 12.67
CA GLN A 174 -1.42 2.55 13.99
C GLN A 174 -2.84 3.14 14.10
N ILE A 175 -3.34 3.80 13.05
CA ILE A 175 -4.72 4.30 12.98
C ILE A 175 -5.70 3.12 13.06
N PHE A 176 -5.45 2.06 12.31
CA PHE A 176 -6.31 0.86 12.36
C PHE A 176 -6.31 0.20 13.73
N ILE A 177 -5.14 0.11 14.38
CA ILE A 177 -5.02 -0.50 15.70
C ILE A 177 -5.72 0.33 16.78
N SER A 178 -5.64 1.66 16.74
CA SER A 178 -6.34 2.52 17.69
C SER A 178 -7.86 2.41 17.57
N ARG A 179 -8.37 2.14 16.36
CA ARG A 179 -9.80 1.91 16.08
C ARG A 179 -10.29 0.53 16.49
N MET A 180 -9.40 -0.47 16.57
CA MET A 180 -9.74 -1.78 17.15
C MET A 180 -9.91 -1.66 18.66
N ARG A 181 -11.15 -1.37 19.11
CA ARG A 181 -11.54 -1.53 20.53
C ARG A 181 -11.22 -2.95 20.98
N ASP A 182 -10.86 -3.14 22.25
CA ASP A 182 -10.71 -4.47 22.85
C ASP A 182 -12.04 -5.25 22.80
#